data_AF-A0A658NLZ4-F1
#
_entry.id   AF-A0A658NLZ4-F1
#
_cell.length_a   1.000
_cell.length_b   1.000
_cell.length_c   1.000
_cell.angle_alpha   90.00
_cell.angle_beta   90.00
_cell.angle_gamma   90.00
#
_symmetry.space_group_name_H-M   'P 1'
#
loop_
_entity.id
_entity.type
_entity.pdbx_description
1 polymer ?
#
loop_
_entity_poly.entity_id
_entity_poly.type
_entity_poly.pdbx_seq_one_letter_code
_entity_poly.pdbx_strand_id
1 'polypeptide(L)' 'AEMLGMSERTFRRWRDRLRDEGPEGLIDRRIGKPSSRRASEDEILRMLGLYRERYADFTVKHFHEQLVKRHGYKLGYTVT' A
#
# COMPACT_ATOMS: atom_id res chain seq x y z
N ALA A 1 -23.28 -21.06 -4.47
CA ALA A 1 -22.66 -20.08 -3.55
C ALA A 1 -22.31 -20.75 -2.22
N GLU A 2 -23.27 -21.46 -1.62
CA GLU A 2 -23.10 -22.22 -0.36
C GLU A 2 -21.96 -23.25 -0.41
N MET A 3 -21.86 -24.06 -1.49
CA MET A 3 -20.76 -25.02 -1.67
C MET A 3 -19.36 -24.38 -1.74
N LEU A 4 -19.29 -23.10 -2.13
CA LEU A 4 -18.02 -22.35 -2.23
C LEU A 4 -17.74 -21.55 -0.95
N GLY A 5 -18.63 -21.59 0.06
CA GLY A 5 -18.53 -20.78 1.27
C GLY A 5 -18.67 -19.27 1.01
N MET A 6 -19.30 -18.86 -0.10
CA MET A 6 -19.40 -17.46 -0.52
C MET A 6 -20.85 -16.98 -0.58
N SER A 7 -21.06 -15.69 -0.33
CA SER A 7 -22.37 -15.07 -0.59
C SER A 7 -22.73 -15.15 -2.08
N GLU A 8 -24.03 -15.31 -2.37
CA GLU A 8 -24.53 -15.34 -3.75
C GLU A 8 -24.17 -14.08 -4.54
N ARG A 9 -24.24 -12.91 -3.89
CA ARG A 9 -23.87 -11.63 -4.49
C ARG A 9 -22.41 -11.61 -4.95
N THR A 10 -21.50 -12.15 -4.15
CA THR A 10 -20.07 -12.24 -4.52
C THR A 10 -19.90 -13.15 -5.72
N PHE A 11 -20.56 -14.31 -5.72
CA PHE A 11 -20.49 -15.27 -6.82
C PHE A 11 -21.01 -14.69 -8.14
N ARG A 12 -22.19 -14.04 -8.13
CA ARG A 12 -22.74 -13.36 -9.33
C ARG A 12 -21.77 -12.31 -9.88
N ARG A 13 -21.16 -11.49 -9.00
CA ARG A 13 -20.16 -10.49 -9.41
C ARG A 13 -18.92 -11.11 -10.06
N TRP A 14 -18.44 -12.24 -9.53
CA TRP A 14 -17.29 -12.96 -10.10
C TRP A 14 -17.62 -13.58 -11.46
N ARG A 15 -18.80 -14.21 -11.58
CA ARG A 15 -19.31 -14.75 -12.84
C ARG A 15 -19.38 -13.67 -13.91
N ASP A 16 -19.95 -12.51 -13.58
CA ASP A 16 -20.09 -11.42 -14.55
C ASP A 16 -18.72 -10.87 -14.97
N ARG A 17 -17.79 -10.68 -14.02
CA ARG A 17 -16.40 -10.30 -14.37
C ARG A 17 -15.68 -11.34 -15.22
N LEU A 18 -15.83 -12.62 -14.92
CA LEU A 18 -15.23 -13.68 -15.72
C LEU A 18 -15.77 -13.67 -17.15
N ARG A 19 -17.08 -13.44 -17.31
CA ARG A 19 -17.72 -13.36 -18.63
C ARG A 19 -17.25 -12.13 -19.41
N ASP A 20 -17.14 -10.98 -18.76
CA ASP A 20 -16.93 -9.70 -19.43
C ASP A 20 -15.42 -9.36 -19.59
N GLU A 21 -14.58 -9.78 -18.65
CA GLU A 21 -13.15 -9.44 -18.56
C GLU A 21 -12.23 -10.67 -18.65
N GLY A 22 -12.76 -11.89 -18.74
CA GLY A 22 -11.96 -13.11 -18.74
C GLY A 22 -11.37 -13.46 -17.37
N PRO A 23 -10.42 -14.42 -17.31
CA PRO A 23 -9.71 -14.79 -16.07
C PRO A 23 -9.06 -13.60 -15.35
N GLU A 24 -8.62 -12.59 -16.09
CA GLU A 24 -8.04 -11.34 -15.58
C GLU A 24 -9.02 -10.58 -14.68
N GLY A 25 -10.32 -10.67 -14.95
CA GLY A 25 -11.37 -10.05 -14.15
C GLY A 25 -11.50 -10.62 -12.73
N LEU A 26 -10.93 -11.80 -12.48
CA LEU A 26 -10.89 -12.45 -11.18
C LEU A 26 -9.66 -12.06 -10.34
N ILE A 27 -8.65 -11.44 -10.94
CA ILE A 27 -7.45 -10.99 -10.24
C ILE A 27 -7.83 -9.90 -9.22
N ASP A 28 -7.19 -9.95 -8.04
CA ASP A 28 -7.32 -8.86 -7.07
C ASP A 28 -6.74 -7.58 -7.68
N ARG A 29 -7.62 -6.61 -7.94
CA ARG A 29 -7.27 -5.32 -8.57
C ARG A 29 -6.34 -4.44 -7.72
N ARG A 30 -6.02 -4.86 -6.49
CA ARG A 30 -4.99 -4.23 -5.63
C ARG A 30 -3.58 -4.69 -6.00
N ILE A 31 -3.42 -5.85 -6.64
CA ILE A 31 -2.12 -6.36 -7.06
C ILE A 31 -1.51 -5.39 -8.06
N GLY A 32 -0.22 -5.07 -7.87
CA GLY A 32 0.53 -4.13 -8.72
C GLY A 32 0.20 -2.65 -8.49
N LYS A 33 -0.74 -2.31 -7.61
CA LYS A 33 -1.06 -0.92 -7.26
C LYS A 33 -0.49 -0.55 -5.90
N PRO A 34 0.20 0.60 -5.77
CA PRO A 34 0.55 1.13 -4.47
C PRO A 34 -0.69 1.29 -3.58
N SER A 35 -0.51 1.06 -2.28
CA SER A 35 -1.56 1.34 -1.29
C SER A 35 -1.96 2.82 -1.35
N SER A 36 -3.26 3.11 -1.21
CA SER A 36 -3.74 4.49 -1.07
C SER A 36 -3.24 5.18 0.20
N ARG A 37 -2.68 4.41 1.14
CA ARG A 37 -2.05 4.90 2.36
C ARG A 37 -0.55 5.17 2.19
N ARG A 38 0.05 4.77 1.06
CA ARG A 38 1.48 4.97 0.81
C ARG A 38 1.79 6.47 0.76
N ALA A 39 2.95 6.85 1.30
CA ALA A 39 3.48 8.20 1.12
C ALA A 39 3.57 8.56 -0.38
N SER A 40 3.44 9.85 -0.71
CA SER A 40 3.68 10.32 -2.08
C SER A 40 5.13 10.04 -2.47
N GLU A 41 5.37 9.92 -3.77
CA GLU A 41 6.73 9.70 -4.30
C GLU A 41 7.70 10.81 -3.86
N ASP A 42 7.25 12.07 -3.88
CA ASP A 42 8.03 13.22 -3.40
C ASP A 42 8.44 13.09 -1.93
N GLU A 43 7.53 12.63 -1.06
CA GLU A 43 7.84 12.44 0.36
C GLU A 43 8.81 11.27 0.56
N ILE A 44 8.69 10.19 -0.23
CA ILE A 44 9.63 9.07 -0.19
C ILE A 44 11.03 9.55 -0.60
N LEU A 45 11.16 10.32 -1.67
CA LEU A 45 12.43 10.87 -2.13
C LEU A 45 13.04 11.81 -1.08
N ARG A 46 12.22 12.68 -0.48
CA ARG A 46 12.64 13.55 0.62
C ARG A 46 13.16 12.75 1.82
N MET A 47 12.44 11.69 2.23
CA MET A 47 12.86 10.81 3.32
C MET A 47 14.18 10.12 3.00
N LEU A 48 14.35 9.59 1.78
CA LEU A 48 15.59 8.93 1.37
C LEU A 48 16.79 9.90 1.38
N GLY A 49 16.59 11.14 0.97
CA GLY A 49 17.61 12.20 1.08
C GLY A 49 18.01 12.46 2.53
N LEU A 50 17.02 12.72 3.40
CA LEU A 50 17.26 12.94 4.83
C LEU A 50 17.98 11.77 5.50
N TYR A 51 17.59 10.53 5.16
CA TYR A 51 18.23 9.34 5.69
C TYR A 51 19.71 9.30 5.31
N ARG A 52 20.03 9.43 4.02
CA ARG A 52 21.40 9.36 3.52
C ARG A 52 22.29 10.49 4.06
N GLU A 53 21.74 11.71 4.16
CA GLU A 53 22.52 12.89 4.53
C GLU A 53 22.72 13.05 6.04
N ARG A 54 21.73 12.65 6.86
CA ARG A 54 21.69 13.03 8.28
C ARG A 54 21.46 11.88 9.25
N TYR A 55 21.02 10.72 8.78
CA TYR A 55 20.58 9.62 9.63
C TYR A 55 21.00 8.25 9.10
N ALA A 56 22.11 8.15 8.37
CA ALA A 56 22.50 6.93 7.65
C ALA A 56 22.67 5.71 8.57
N ASP A 57 23.06 5.94 9.83
CA ASP A 57 23.25 4.88 10.83
C ASP A 57 21.99 4.59 11.67
N PHE A 58 20.87 5.25 11.38
CA PHE A 58 19.66 5.09 12.18
C PHE A 58 18.89 3.86 11.74
N THR A 59 18.28 3.17 12.72
CA THR A 59 17.22 2.21 12.42
C THR A 59 16.00 2.94 11.85
N VAL A 60 15.15 2.22 11.10
CA VAL A 60 13.92 2.79 10.54
C VAL A 60 13.05 3.44 11.62
N LYS A 61 12.97 2.84 12.81
CA LYS A 61 12.22 3.40 13.94
C LYS A 61 12.82 4.73 14.41
N HIS A 62 14.12 4.77 14.69
CA HIS A 62 14.77 6.01 15.15
C HIS A 62 14.69 7.09 14.08
N PHE A 63 14.83 6.73 12.80
CA PHE A 63 14.66 7.68 11.70
C PHE A 63 13.23 8.24 11.66
N HIS A 64 12.21 7.39 11.77
CA HIS A 64 10.81 7.81 11.83
C HIS A 64 10.53 8.76 13.00
N GLU A 65 11.07 8.47 14.19
CA GLU A 65 10.92 9.36 15.35
C GLU A 65 11.50 10.76 15.07
N GLN A 66 12.66 10.85 14.40
CA GLN A 66 13.26 12.12 14.03
C GLN A 66 12.49 12.84 12.91
N LEU A 67 11.93 12.09 11.97
CA LEU A 67 11.04 12.60 10.92
C LEU A 67 9.81 13.30 11.51
N VAL A 68 9.15 12.67 12.49
CA VAL A 68 8.01 13.25 13.19
C VAL A 68 8.44 14.48 14.01
N LYS A 69 9.51 14.35 14.80
CA LYS A 69 9.97 15.41 15.72
C LYS A 69 10.49 16.67 15.02
N ARG A 70 11.20 16.52 13.89
CA ARG A 70 11.99 17.60 13.29
C ARG A 70 11.60 17.95 11.86
N HIS A 71 10.91 17.05 11.16
CA HIS A 71 10.68 17.17 9.70
C HIS A 71 9.19 17.17 9.34
N GLY A 72 8.30 17.30 10.33
CA GLY A 72 6.86 17.46 10.11
C GLY A 72 6.17 16.23 9.50
N TYR A 73 6.77 15.04 9.63
CA TYR A 73 6.19 13.81 9.08
C TYR A 73 4.94 13.39 9.84
N LYS A 74 3.87 13.04 9.12
CA LYS A 74 2.54 12.73 9.69
C LYS A 74 2.09 11.29 9.46
N LEU A 75 2.85 10.55 8.66
CA LEU A 75 2.51 9.19 8.27
C LEU A 75 3.15 8.18 9.25
N GLY A 76 2.59 6.97 9.31
CA GLY A 76 3.14 5.88 10.12
C GLY A 76 4.48 5.36 9.59
N TYR A 77 5.18 4.54 10.36
CA TYR A 77 6.47 3.97 9.98
C TYR A 77 6.37 2.75 9.03
N THR A 78 5.16 2.30 8.70
CA THR A 78 4.85 1.17 7.79
C THR A 78 4.22 1.59 6.47
N VAL A 79 4.06 2.89 6.23
CA VAL A 79 3.40 3.44 5.03
C VAL A 79 4.37 4.10 4.05
N THR A 80 5.67 3.97 4.31
CA THR A 80 6.75 4.17 3.34
C THR A 80 6.92 2.93 2.49
#